data_AF-A0AAX4I5B8-F1
#
_entry.id   AF-A0AAX4I5B8-F1
#
_cell.length_a   1.000
_cell.length_b   1.000
_cell.length_c   1.000
_cell.angle_alpha   90.00
_cell.angle_beta   90.00
_cell.angle_gamma   90.00
#
_symmetry.space_group_name_H-M   'P 1'
#
loop_
_entity.id
_entity.type
_entity.pdbx_description
1 polymer ?
#
loop_
_entity_poly.entity_id
_entity_poly.type
_entity_poly.pdbx_seq_one_letter_code
_entity_poly.pdbx_strand_id
1 'polypeptide(L)' 'MKYSVFTLFAVAAAFVAAAPTNMADKRQAPPSTVPVNEAAMTDANGNIVPFNTAGVYQANKEAGL' A
#
# COMPACT_ATOMS: atom_id res chain seq x y z
N MET A 1 5.49 46.49 -3.42
CA MET A 1 5.65 45.07 -3.03
C MET A 1 4.32 44.63 -2.41
N LYS A 2 3.46 43.92 -3.16
CA LYS A 2 2.05 43.65 -2.75
C LYS A 2 1.89 42.44 -1.82
N TYR A 3 2.95 41.67 -1.60
CA TYR A 3 2.94 40.50 -0.71
C TYR A 3 4.11 40.57 0.25
N SER A 4 3.80 40.55 1.54
CA SER A 4 4.78 40.52 2.63
C SER A 4 5.31 39.09 2.81
N VAL A 5 6.56 38.95 3.25
CA VAL A 5 7.15 37.65 3.59
C VAL A 5 6.33 36.90 4.65
N PHE A 6 5.66 37.64 5.54
CA PHE A 6 4.75 37.08 6.54
C PHE A 6 3.54 36.37 5.91
N THR A 7 3.02 36.89 4.81
CA THR A 7 1.94 36.25 4.05
C THR A 7 2.38 34.91 3.47
N LEU A 8 3.62 34.82 2.97
CA LEU A 8 4.17 33.57 2.45
C LEU A 8 4.36 32.54 3.58
N PHE A 9 4.89 32.98 4.72
CA PHE A 9 5.06 32.11 5.90
C PHE A 9 3.71 31.60 6.44
N ALA A 10 2.69 32.46 6.51
CA ALA A 10 1.36 32.08 6.97
C ALA A 10 0.73 31.01 6.06
N VAL A 11 0.87 31.17 4.75
CA VAL A 11 0.37 30.19 3.77
C VAL A 11 1.12 28.86 3.91
N ALA A 12 2.46 28.88 4.00
CA ALA A 12 3.26 27.68 4.17
C ALA A 12 2.90 26.92 5.46
N ALA A 13 2.72 27.63 6.58
CA ALA A 13 2.31 27.03 7.85
C ALA A 13 0.93 26.35 7.77
N ALA A 14 -0.03 26.96 7.06
CA ALA A 14 -1.35 26.37 6.85
C ALA A 14 -1.28 25.06 6.04
N PHE A 15 -0.42 24.98 5.01
CA PHE A 15 -0.21 23.75 4.25
C PHE A 15 0.45 22.64 5.07
N VAL A 16 1.42 22.97 5.92
CA VAL A 16 2.07 22.00 6.81
C VAL A 16 1.09 21.48 7.86
N ALA A 17 0.26 22.35 8.44
CA ALA A 17 -0.77 21.95 9.41
C ALA A 17 -1.89 21.10 8.80
N ALA A 18 -2.22 21.31 7.52
CA ALA A 18 -3.20 20.52 6.79
C ALA A 18 -2.62 19.23 6.19
N ALA A 19 -1.31 19.00 6.30
CA ALA A 19 -0.70 17.77 5.83
C ALA A 19 -1.21 16.60 6.69
N PRO A 20 -1.73 15.53 6.08
CA PRO A 20 -2.19 14.37 6.84
C PRO A 20 -0.99 13.72 7.53
N THR A 21 -1.16 13.41 8.81
CA THR A 21 -0.09 12.95 9.72
C THR A 21 0.43 11.56 9.38
N ASN A 22 -0.33 10.78 8.61
CA ASN A 22 -0.11 9.35 8.40
C ASN A 22 0.33 9.04 6.96
N MET A 23 0.99 9.99 6.28
CA MET A 23 1.50 9.76 4.92
C MET A 23 2.57 8.66 4.87
N ALA A 24 3.31 8.45 5.97
CA ALA A 24 4.24 7.33 6.11
C ALA A 24 3.49 5.99 6.13
N ASP A 25 2.42 5.89 6.94
CA ASP A 25 1.58 4.70 7.04
C ASP A 25 0.78 4.43 5.76
N LYS A 26 0.54 5.44 4.93
CA LYS A 26 -0.10 5.27 3.61
C LYS A 26 0.90 4.79 2.54
N ARG A 27 2.18 5.08 2.71
CA ARG A 27 3.28 4.65 1.82
C ARG A 27 3.78 3.26 2.15
N GLN A 28 3.70 2.88 3.41
CA GLN A 28 3.86 1.51 3.83
C GLN A 28 2.52 0.82 3.57
N ALA A 29 2.46 -0.15 2.66
CA ALA A 29 1.31 -1.05 2.67
C ALA A 29 1.16 -1.56 4.13
N PRO A 30 -0.07 -1.72 4.67
CA PRO A 30 -0.27 -2.35 5.97
C PRO A 30 0.63 -3.59 6.03
N PRO A 31 1.34 -3.86 7.15
CA PRO A 31 2.25 -4.98 7.22
C PRO A 31 1.55 -6.20 6.64
N SER A 32 2.04 -6.67 5.49
CA SER A 32 1.41 -7.77 4.76
C SER A 32 1.23 -8.89 5.75
N THR A 33 -0.02 -9.34 5.95
CA THR A 33 -0.31 -10.46 6.84
C THR A 33 0.41 -11.72 6.37
N VAL A 34 0.81 -11.76 5.09
CA VAL A 34 1.61 -12.84 4.52
C VAL A 34 3.10 -12.57 4.75
N PRO A 35 3.83 -13.48 5.43
CA PRO A 35 5.28 -13.42 5.56
C PRO A 35 5.99 -13.42 4.20
N VAL A 36 7.14 -12.75 4.11
CA VAL A 36 7.91 -12.62 2.84
C VAL A 36 8.49 -13.94 2.33
N ASN A 37 8.55 -14.96 3.18
CA ASN A 37 9.01 -16.30 2.86
C ASN A 37 7.86 -17.25 2.47
N GLU A 38 6.63 -16.76 2.39
CA GLU A 38 5.46 -17.53 1.98
C GLU A 38 4.96 -17.10 0.59
N ALA A 39 4.36 -18.04 -0.13
CA ALA A 39 3.71 -17.75 -1.39
C ALA A 39 2.43 -16.92 -1.15
N ALA A 40 2.24 -15.88 -1.95
CA ALA A 40 1.10 -14.98 -1.87
C ALA A 40 0.40 -14.85 -3.22
N MET A 41 -0.84 -14.37 -3.20
CA MET A 41 -1.60 -13.95 -4.39
C MET A 41 -2.35 -12.65 -4.11
N THR A 42 -2.98 -12.10 -5.14
CA THR A 42 -3.79 -10.87 -5.04
C THR A 42 -5.27 -11.20 -5.16
N ASP A 43 -6.09 -10.66 -4.27
CA ASP A 43 -7.55 -10.77 -4.36
C ASP A 43 -8.16 -9.76 -5.37
N ALA A 44 -9.47 -9.82 -5.58
CA ALA A 44 -10.18 -8.92 -6.51
C ALA A 44 -10.09 -7.44 -6.13
N ASN A 45 -9.78 -7.13 -4.87
CA ASN A 45 -9.71 -5.79 -4.33
C ASN A 45 -8.26 -5.24 -4.33
N GLY A 46 -7.30 -6.04 -4.78
CA GLY A 46 -5.88 -5.67 -4.80
C GLY A 46 -5.14 -5.96 -3.49
N ASN A 47 -5.73 -6.68 -2.54
CA ASN A 47 -5.05 -7.04 -1.30
C ASN A 47 -4.13 -8.25 -1.52
N ILE A 48 -3.00 -8.26 -0.80
CA ILE A 48 -2.10 -9.41 -0.74
C ILE A 48 -2.68 -10.42 0.25
N VAL A 49 -2.91 -11.65 -0.21
CA VAL A 49 -3.47 -12.75 0.59
C VAL A 49 -2.60 -14.01 0.44
N PRO A 50 -2.62 -14.96 1.40
CA PRO A 50 -1.87 -16.21 1.27
C PRO A 50 -2.28 -16.98 0.00
N PHE A 51 -1.32 -17.61 -0.66
CA PHE A 51 -1.60 -18.43 -1.83
C PHE A 51 -2.45 -19.66 -1.46
N ASN A 52 -3.59 -19.82 -2.12
CA ASN A 52 -4.48 -20.97 -1.91
C ASN A 52 -4.33 -21.99 -3.04
N THR A 53 -3.72 -23.14 -2.74
CA THR A 53 -3.52 -24.24 -3.70
C THR A 53 -4.79 -25.03 -4.02
N ALA A 54 -5.83 -24.99 -3.17
CA ALA A 54 -7.01 -25.83 -3.32
C ALA A 54 -7.85 -25.52 -4.57
N GLY A 55 -7.76 -24.28 -5.07
CA GLY A 55 -8.45 -23.84 -6.29
C GLY A 55 -7.57 -23.83 -7.54
N VAL A 56 -6.32 -24.29 -7.46
CA VAL A 56 -5.36 -24.19 -8.56
C VAL A 56 -5.37 -25.46 -9.39
N TYR A 57 -5.80 -25.32 -10.64
CA TYR A 57 -5.67 -26.37 -11.63
C TYR A 57 -4.19 -26.66 -11.91
N GLN A 58 -3.79 -27.92 -11.78
CA GLN A 58 -2.41 -28.37 -12.00
C GLN A 58 -2.39 -29.45 -13.08
N ALA A 59 -2.24 -29.02 -14.35
CA ALA A 59 -2.17 -29.92 -15.51
C ALA A 59 -1.16 -31.06 -15.32
N ASN A 60 0.00 -30.77 -14.72
CA ASN A 60 1.04 -31.75 -14.48
C ASN A 60 0.63 -32.85 -13.48
N LYS A 61 -0.07 -32.45 -12.41
CA LYS A 61 -0.62 -33.40 -11.42
C LYS A 61 -1.69 -34.29 -12.05
N GLU A 62 -2.53 -33.72 -12.93
CA GLU A 62 -3.53 -34.50 -13.67
C GLU A 62 -2.90 -35.40 -14.74
N ALA A 63 -1.75 -35.00 -15.30
CA ALA A 63 -0.96 -35.80 -16.23
C ALA A 63 -0.12 -36.91 -15.55
N GLY A 64 -0.20 -37.06 -14.22
CA GLY A 64 0.39 -38.18 -13.49
C GLY A 64 1.81 -37.99 -12.97
N LEU A 65 2.24 -36.73 -12.77
CA LEU A 65 3.45 -36.39 -12.00
C LEU A 65 3.25 -36.56 -10.49
#